data_AF-A6ID18-F1
#
_entry.id   AF-A6ID18-F1
#
_cell.length_a   1.000
_cell.length_b   1.000
_cell.length_c   1.000
_cell.angle_alpha   90.00
_cell.angle_beta   90.00
_cell.angle_gamma   90.00
#
_symmetry.space_group_name_H-M   'P 1'
#
loop_
_entity.id
_entity.type
_entity.pdbx_description
1 polymer ?
#
loop_
_entity_poly.entity_id
_entity_poly.type
_entity_poly.pdbx_seq_one_letter_code
_entity_poly.pdbx_strand_id
1 'polypeptide(L)'
;MLRTVEPYIAWGYPSLKSVNELIYRINKKCIALTDNSSIVRSFGKIGIICMEDLIHEVYTATKGFKEANNFLWPFKLPHEVG
;
A
#
# COMPACT_ATOMS: atom_id res chain seq x y z
N MET A 1 11.40 17.11 6.38
CA MET A 1 10.51 16.22 7.15
C MET A 1 11.21 14.94 7.57
N LEU A 2 11.70 14.10 6.64
CA LEU A 2 12.36 12.82 6.97
C LEU A 2 13.64 12.98 7.83
N ARG A 3 14.51 13.96 7.52
CA ARG A 3 15.78 14.19 8.27
C ARG A 3 15.59 14.51 9.76
N THR A 4 14.43 15.01 10.16
CA THR A 4 14.13 15.36 11.56
C THR A 4 13.70 14.14 12.37
N VAL A 5 13.04 13.17 11.72
CA VAL A 5 12.53 11.94 12.35
C VAL A 5 13.43 10.74 12.11
N GLU A 6 14.52 10.91 11.36
CA GLU A 6 15.53 9.88 11.05
C GLU A 6 15.95 8.98 12.23
N PRO A 7 16.16 9.47 13.48
CA PRO A 7 16.51 8.58 14.58
C PRO A 7 15.37 7.66 15.05
N TYR A 8 14.13 7.91 14.63
CA TYR A 8 12.95 7.14 15.03
C TYR A 8 12.38 6.25 13.93
N ILE A 9 12.83 6.41 12.68
CA ILE A 9 12.28 5.67 11.54
C ILE A 9 13.38 5.08 10.66
N ALA A 10 13.22 3.83 10.26
CA ALA A 10 13.98 3.23 9.17
C ALA A 10 13.19 3.42 7.86
N TRP A 11 13.84 3.94 6.81
CA TRP A 11 13.22 4.14 5.51
C TRP A 11 14.22 3.85 4.38
N GLY A 12 13.69 3.49 3.21
CA GLY A 12 14.47 3.12 2.03
C GLY A 12 13.57 2.90 0.82
N TYR A 13 14.15 2.46 -0.29
CA TYR A 13 13.40 2.17 -1.52
C TYR A 13 12.90 0.72 -1.50
N PRO A 14 11.57 0.49 -1.56
CA PRO A 14 11.03 -0.85 -1.55
C PRO A 14 11.22 -1.53 -2.91
N SER A 15 11.29 -2.86 -2.90
CA SER A 15 11.23 -3.68 -4.12
C SER A 15 9.78 -4.00 -4.48
N LEU A 16 9.50 -4.29 -5.77
CA LEU A 16 8.16 -4.70 -6.21
C LEU A 16 7.63 -5.91 -5.40
N LYS A 17 8.51 -6.86 -5.09
CA LYS A 17 8.16 -8.03 -4.27
C LYS A 17 7.74 -7.63 -2.86
N SER A 18 8.49 -6.73 -2.22
CA SER A 18 8.18 -6.24 -0.86
C SER A 18 6.85 -5.51 -0.81
N VAL A 19 6.56 -4.65 -1.81
CA VAL A 19 5.28 -3.94 -1.91
C VAL A 19 4.12 -4.91 -2.08
N ASN A 20 4.28 -5.91 -2.96
CA ASN A 20 3.28 -6.94 -3.21
C ASN A 20 2.95 -7.72 -1.93
N GLU A 21 3.97 -8.25 -1.24
CA GLU A 21 3.77 -8.99 0.01
C GLU A 21 3.11 -8.15 1.11
N LEU A 22 3.45 -6.86 1.22
CA LEU A 22 2.85 -5.95 2.20
C LEU A 22 1.36 -5.69 1.93
N ILE A 23 1.00 -5.39 0.68
CA ILE A 23 -0.39 -5.06 0.32
C ILE A 23 -1.29 -6.29 0.49
N TYR A 24 -0.85 -7.47 0.04
CA TYR A 24 -1.63 -8.70 0.24
C TYR A 24 -1.77 -9.09 1.72
N ARG A 25 -0.81 -8.74 2.57
CA ARG A 25 -0.84 -9.06 4.00
C ARG A 25 -1.83 -8.19 4.80
N ILE A 26 -2.03 -6.93 4.42
CA ILE A 26 -3.06 -6.06 5.03
C ILE A 26 -4.46 -6.64 4.81
N ASN A 27 -4.73 -7.17 3.62
CA ASN A 27 -6.04 -7.68 3.23
C ASN A 27 -6.52 -8.83 4.11
N LYS A 28 -5.62 -9.50 4.85
CA LYS A 28 -6.00 -10.60 5.75
C LYS A 28 -6.53 -10.15 7.10
N LYS A 29 -6.36 -8.89 7.53
CA LYS A 29 -6.63 -8.49 8.93
C LYS A 29 -7.57 -7.29 9.15
N CYS A 30 -7.80 -6.40 8.18
CA CYS A 30 -8.56 -5.16 8.45
C CYS A 30 -9.91 -5.07 7.75
N ILE A 31 -9.97 -5.35 6.45
CA ILE A 31 -11.21 -5.68 5.73
C ILE A 31 -10.73 -6.68 4.70
N ALA A 32 -11.31 -7.88 4.66
CA ALA A 32 -11.02 -8.78 3.57
C ALA A 32 -11.49 -8.09 2.29
N LEU A 33 -10.55 -7.55 1.52
CA LEU A 33 -10.77 -7.11 0.13
C LEU A 33 -10.95 -8.38 -0.72
N THR A 34 -11.91 -9.21 -0.33
CA THR A 34 -12.32 -10.44 -1.00
C THR A 34 -13.01 -10.11 -2.31
N ASP A 35 -13.52 -8.88 -2.44
CA ASP A 35 -14.24 -8.42 -3.61
C ASP A 35 -13.62 -7.13 -4.17
N ASN A 36 -13.15 -7.21 -5.42
CA ASN A 36 -12.55 -6.09 -6.14
C ASN A 36 -13.53 -4.90 -6.30
N SER A 37 -14.83 -5.08 -6.07
CA SER A 37 -15.82 -3.99 -6.14
C SER A 37 -15.53 -2.83 -5.19
N SER A 38 -14.89 -3.07 -4.04
CA SER A 38 -14.55 -2.01 -3.08
C SER A 38 -13.47 -1.07 -3.62
N ILE A 39 -12.51 -1.66 -4.36
CA ILE A 39 -11.44 -0.92 -5.04
C ILE A 39 -12.03 -0.16 -6.22
N VAL A 40 -12.80 -0.84 -7.08
CA VAL A 40 -13.46 -0.23 -8.24
C VAL A 40 -14.37 0.94 -7.82
N ARG A 41 -15.11 0.82 -6.71
CA ARG A 41 -15.98 1.90 -6.22
C ARG A 41 -15.20 3.12 -5.75
N SER A 42 -14.05 2.91 -5.12
CA SER A 42 -13.21 3.99 -4.56
C SER A 42 -12.35 4.65 -5.64
N PHE A 43 -11.84 3.85 -6.58
CA PHE A 43 -10.82 4.28 -7.53
C PHE A 43 -11.23 4.18 -9.00
N GLY A 44 -12.48 3.83 -9.32
CA GLY A 44 -12.95 3.64 -10.69
C GLY A 44 -12.81 4.89 -11.59
N LYS A 45 -12.67 6.08 -10.99
CA LYS A 45 -12.39 7.34 -11.72
C LYS A 45 -10.90 7.52 -12.06
N ILE A 46 -10.02 6.87 -11.31
CA ILE A 46 -8.56 6.97 -11.41
C ILE A 46 -7.99 5.83 -12.26
N GLY A 47 -8.81 4.79 -12.54
CA GLY A 47 -8.44 3.67 -13.40
C GLY A 47 -7.84 2.47 -12.66
N ILE A 48 -7.94 2.44 -11.32
CA ILE A 48 -7.51 1.28 -10.52
C ILE A 48 -8.73 0.36 -10.36
N ILE A 49 -8.67 -0.80 -11.03
CA ILE A 49 -9.79 -1.74 -11.10
C ILE A 49 -9.52 -2.93 -10.18
N CYS A 50 -8.25 -3.33 -10.07
CA CYS A 50 -7.82 -4.52 -9.34
C CYS A 50 -6.69 -4.23 -8.34
N MET A 51 -6.38 -5.21 -7.51
CA MET A 51 -5.24 -5.17 -6.58
C MET A 51 -3.90 -4.98 -7.28
N GLU A 52 -3.69 -5.63 -8.43
CA GLU A 52 -2.46 -5.48 -9.20
C GLU A 52 -2.24 -4.03 -9.66
N ASP A 53 -3.31 -3.35 -10.09
CA ASP A 53 -3.26 -1.94 -10.48
C ASP A 53 -2.90 -1.06 -9.27
N LEU A 54 -3.40 -1.40 -8.07
CA LEU A 54 -3.08 -0.69 -6.84
C LEU A 54 -1.60 -0.85 -6.48
N ILE A 55 -1.06 -2.07 -6.58
CA ILE A 55 0.37 -2.36 -6.35
C ILE A 55 1.24 -1.59 -7.34
N HIS A 56 0.86 -1.62 -8.63
CA HIS A 56 1.56 -0.91 -9.67
C HIS A 56 1.55 0.61 -9.44
N GLU A 57 0.40 1.18 -9.06
CA GLU A 57 0.26 2.62 -8.80
C GLU A 57 1.07 3.07 -7.58
N VAL A 58 1.12 2.24 -6.53
CA VAL A 58 1.93 2.51 -5.32
C VAL A 58 3.43 2.42 -5.62
N TYR A 59 3.86 1.45 -6.42
CA TYR A 59 5.27 1.28 -6.78
C TYR A 59 5.76 2.35 -7.77
N THR A 60 4.95 2.65 -8.79
CA THR A 60 5.28 3.61 -9.85
C THR A 60 5.02 5.07 -9.42
N ALA A 61 4.27 5.27 -8.32
CA ALA A 61 3.93 6.58 -7.76
C ALA A 61 3.28 7.54 -8.78
N THR A 62 2.28 7.05 -9.49
CA THR A 62 1.56 7.79 -10.54
C THR A 62 0.47 8.73 -9.97
N LYS A 63 -0.45 9.23 -10.82
CA LYS A 63 -1.44 10.27 -10.46
C LYS A 63 -2.38 9.88 -9.31
N GLY A 64 -2.67 8.60 -9.13
CA GLY A 64 -3.53 8.04 -8.09
C GLY A 64 -2.83 7.76 -6.75
N PHE A 65 -1.51 7.98 -6.65
CA PHE A 65 -0.71 7.57 -5.49
C PHE A 65 -1.25 8.11 -4.16
N LYS A 66 -1.66 9.37 -4.10
CA LYS A 66 -2.16 9.99 -2.87
C LYS A 66 -3.44 9.31 -2.36
N GLU A 67 -4.35 8.97 -3.27
CA GLU A 67 -5.61 8.31 -2.91
C GLU A 67 -5.35 6.85 -2.52
N ALA A 68 -4.50 6.16 -3.29
CA ALA A 68 -4.06 4.79 -2.99
C ALA A 68 -3.41 4.70 -1.61
N ASN A 69 -2.51 5.64 -1.28
CA ASN A 69 -1.81 5.69 0.01
C ASN A 69 -2.75 6.02 1.18
N ASN A 70 -3.79 6.85 0.97
CA ASN A 70 -4.78 7.15 2.02
C ASN A 70 -5.75 5.99 2.26
N PHE A 71 -6.03 5.19 1.22
CA PHE A 71 -6.86 4.00 1.33
C PHE A 71 -6.16 2.87 2.10
N LEU A 72 -4.84 2.75 1.94
CA LEU A 72 -4.04 1.84 2.72
C LEU A 72 -3.90 2.36 4.15
N TRP A 73 -4.42 1.60 5.12
CA TRP A 73 -4.17 1.87 6.52
C TRP A 73 -2.68 1.64 6.86
N PRO A 74 -2.10 2.39 7.82
CA PRO A 74 -0.73 2.17 8.27
C PRO A 74 -0.45 0.70 8.59
N PHE A 75 0.63 0.17 8.03
CA PHE A 75 1.01 -1.23 8.16
C PHE A 75 1.45 -1.54 9.59
N LYS A 76 0.78 -2.50 10.25
CA LYS A 76 1.28 -3.08 11.51
C LYS A 76 2.18 -4.26 11.20
N LEU A 77 3.48 -4.00 11.15
CA LEU A 77 4.51 -5.01 10.95
C LEU A 77 4.68 -5.89 12.21
N PRO A 78 5.04 -7.17 12.05
CA PRO A 78 5.46 -8.00 13.17
C PRO A 78 6.85 -7.52 13.63
N HIS A 79 7.24 -7.87 14.85
CA HIS A 79 8.62 -7.64 15.28
C HIS A 79 9.58 -8.43 14.37
N GLU A 80 10.70 -7.81 14.00
CA GLU A 80 11.79 -8.49 13.30
C GLU A 80 12.27 -9.66 14.17
N VAL A 81 12.15 -10.89 13.70
CA VAL A 81 12.88 -12.01 14.30
C VAL A 81 14.26 -12.04 13.65
N GLY A 82 15.26 -11.55 14.38
CA GLY A 82 16.67 -11.60 14.00
C GLY A 82 17.23 -13.01 14.00
#